data_AF-A0A452CNB2-F1
#
_entry.id   AF-A0A452CNB2-F1
#
_cell.length_a   1.000
_cell.length_b   1.000
_cell.length_c   1.000
_cell.angle_alpha   90.00
_cell.angle_beta   90.00
_cell.angle_gamma   90.00
#
_symmetry.space_group_name_H-M   'P 1'
#
loop_
_entity.id
_entity.type
_entity.pdbx_description
1 polymer ?
#
loop_
_entity_poly.entity_id
_entity_poly.type
_entity_poly.pdbx_seq_one_letter_code
_entity_poly.pdbx_strand_id
1 'polypeptide(L)'
;MDPCLVTCCTMLSCNICGITVTSEPDMKAHLIVHMENEVTCPFCKLSDCNQSLYDCPICGLICTNYHILQEHVDLHLEESSFGQGMDRVQCSRDLELAQQLQQEEDRKRRSEESRQEMEEFQKLQRQYGLNNSGGYKQQQLRNMEIEVNRGRMHPSEFHRRKADMMESLAIGIDDEKTKTSGIMEALYRYYQNAATDVRRVWLSTVVDHFHSSFGDKGWGCGYRNFQMLLSSLLQNDAYDCLKGMSVPCIPKIQSMIEDAWKEGFDPQGASQLNNRLQGTKAWIGACEVYTLLTSLRIKCRIIDFHKSTGPLGTHPRLFEWILSYYSSEREGSPKVVCTSKPPIYLQYQG
;
A
#
# COMPACT_ATOMS: atom_id res chain seq x y z
N MET A 1 60.14 60.56 12.87
CA MET A 1 61.48 60.53 12.25
C MET A 1 62.47 60.42 13.38
N ASP A 2 62.99 59.22 13.62
CA ASP A 2 64.13 58.90 14.51
C ASP A 2 64.54 57.44 14.25
N PRO A 3 65.83 57.12 14.00
CA PRO A 3 66.31 55.74 13.89
C PRO A 3 67.25 55.40 15.05
N CYS A 4 66.85 54.48 15.94
CA CYS A 4 67.70 53.88 16.97
C CYS A 4 67.44 52.36 17.07
N LEU A 5 68.51 51.58 16.93
CA LEU A 5 68.57 50.14 17.19
C LEU A 5 68.19 49.81 18.64
N VAL A 6 67.34 48.79 18.86
CA VAL A 6 67.50 47.75 19.91
C VAL A 6 66.79 46.47 19.45
N THR A 7 67.55 45.39 19.28
CA THR A 7 67.09 44.01 19.05
C THR A 7 66.45 43.47 20.34
N CYS A 8 65.16 43.14 20.31
CA CYS A 8 64.49 42.49 21.44
C CYS A 8 64.66 40.96 21.32
N CYS A 9 65.69 40.41 21.96
CA CYS A 9 65.83 38.95 22.15
C CYS A 9 64.80 38.47 23.18
N THR A 10 63.82 37.67 22.75
CA THR A 10 62.87 37.00 23.65
C THR A 10 63.60 35.97 24.51
N MET A 11 63.70 36.21 25.82
CA MET A 11 64.18 35.21 26.78
C MET A 11 63.02 34.29 27.20
N LEU A 12 63.27 32.98 27.22
CA LEU A 12 62.30 31.95 27.60
C LEU A 12 62.63 31.45 29.00
N SER A 13 61.65 31.45 29.91
CA SER A 13 61.79 30.93 31.27
C SER A 13 61.27 29.49 31.38
N CYS A 14 62.04 28.60 32.00
CA CYS A 14 61.61 27.24 32.27
C CYS A 14 60.60 27.23 33.43
N ASN A 15 59.40 26.71 33.22
CA ASN A 15 58.36 26.68 34.25
C ASN A 15 58.60 25.63 35.35
N ILE A 16 59.60 24.76 35.20
CA ILE A 16 59.95 23.72 36.19
C ILE A 16 60.96 24.26 37.20
N CYS A 17 61.99 24.98 36.74
CA CYS A 17 63.09 25.44 37.60
C CYS A 17 63.39 26.94 37.56
N GLY A 18 62.70 27.71 36.71
CA GLY A 18 62.79 29.18 36.66
C GLY A 18 63.98 29.75 35.90
N ILE A 19 64.90 28.94 35.36
CA ILE A 19 66.03 29.44 34.55
C ILE A 19 65.53 30.08 33.25
N THR A 20 66.13 31.23 32.88
CA THR A 20 65.89 31.90 31.60
C THR A 20 66.98 31.56 30.60
N VAL A 21 66.59 31.16 29.39
CA VAL A 21 67.47 30.88 28.26
C VAL A 21 67.12 31.78 27.08
N THR A 22 68.10 31.97 26.20
CA THR A 22 68.02 32.96 25.12
C THR A 22 67.49 32.40 23.79
N SER A 23 67.23 31.09 23.70
CA SER A 23 66.71 30.46 22.47
C SER A 23 65.82 29.23 22.73
N GLU A 24 64.91 28.94 21.79
CA GLU A 24 63.97 27.82 21.86
C GLU A 24 64.64 26.43 21.74
N PRO A 25 65.70 26.22 20.91
CA PRO A 25 66.48 24.98 20.91
C PRO A 25 67.12 24.69 22.26
N ASP A 26 67.63 25.72 22.95
CA ASP A 26 68.24 25.57 24.27
C ASP A 26 67.20 25.20 25.33
N MET A 27 65.98 25.74 25.23
CA MET A 27 64.87 25.35 26.11
C MET A 27 64.47 23.88 25.88
N LYS A 28 64.45 23.40 24.64
CA LYS A 28 64.17 21.99 24.35
C LYS A 28 65.26 21.06 24.89
N ALA A 29 66.53 21.41 24.71
CA ALA A 29 67.63 20.65 25.29
C ALA A 29 67.57 20.63 26.84
N HIS A 30 67.20 21.77 27.45
CA HIS A 30 67.01 21.87 28.89
C HIS A 30 65.83 21.02 29.41
N LEU A 31 64.70 20.97 28.70
CA LEU A 31 63.52 20.20 29.10
C LEU A 31 63.74 18.68 29.01
N ILE A 32 64.62 18.20 28.13
CA ILE A 32 64.98 16.79 28.05
C ILE A 32 65.63 16.30 29.36
N VAL A 33 66.40 17.16 30.04
CA VAL A 33 67.00 16.85 31.35
C VAL A 33 65.94 16.65 32.45
N HIS A 34 64.74 17.22 32.32
CA HIS A 34 63.63 16.98 33.25
C HIS A 34 62.76 15.77 32.88
N MET A 35 62.86 15.28 31.64
CA MET A 35 62.07 14.13 31.16
C MET A 35 62.79 12.79 31.33
N GLU A 36 64.13 12.79 31.28
CA GLU A 36 64.94 11.62 31.62
C GLU A 36 65.20 11.63 33.14
N ASN A 37 64.76 10.60 33.85
CA ASN A 37 64.78 10.42 35.33
C ASN A 37 66.18 10.46 35.98
N GLU A 38 66.98 11.50 35.76
CA GLU A 38 68.20 11.80 36.50
C GLU A 38 67.91 12.95 37.48
N VAL A 39 67.94 12.64 38.77
CA VAL A 39 67.43 13.46 39.90
C VAL A 39 68.28 14.71 40.19
N THR A 40 69.20 15.11 39.30
CA THR A 40 69.97 16.35 39.45
C THR A 40 70.27 16.99 38.10
N CYS A 41 69.58 18.09 37.81
CA CYS A 41 69.91 19.00 36.71
C CYS A 41 71.35 19.54 36.87
N PRO A 42 72.29 19.28 35.95
CA PRO A 42 73.69 19.73 36.06
C PRO A 42 73.88 21.25 36.00
N PHE A 43 72.83 21.99 35.64
CA PHE A 43 72.81 23.44 35.49
C PHE A 43 72.16 24.17 36.68
N CYS A 44 71.55 23.42 37.59
CA CYS A 44 70.74 23.95 38.69
C CYS A 44 71.47 23.68 40.02
N LYS A 45 72.03 24.70 40.69
CA LYS A 45 72.68 24.55 42.02
C LYS A 45 71.68 24.46 43.20
N LEU A 46 70.49 23.93 42.97
CA LEU A 46 69.48 23.73 44.02
C LEU A 46 69.24 22.22 44.17
N SER A 47 69.97 21.65 45.13
CA SER A 47 69.78 20.31 45.67
C SER A 47 68.49 20.24 46.49
N ASP A 48 67.64 19.26 46.16
CA ASP A 48 66.46 18.76 46.87
C ASP A 48 65.30 19.71 47.14
N CYS A 49 64.16 19.50 46.45
CA CYS A 49 62.80 19.54 47.03
C CYS A 49 61.72 19.28 45.97
N ASN A 50 61.31 18.02 45.80
CA ASN A 50 59.90 17.66 45.57
C ASN A 50 59.77 16.13 45.60
N GLN A 51 59.54 15.56 46.79
CA GLN A 51 58.83 14.29 46.87
C GLN A 51 57.41 14.58 46.40
N SER A 52 57.07 14.17 45.17
CA SER A 52 55.71 14.27 44.66
C SER A 52 54.81 13.42 45.56
N LEU A 53 54.06 14.11 46.40
CA LEU A 53 53.00 13.53 47.20
C LEU A 53 51.79 13.36 46.28
N TYR A 54 51.17 12.17 46.29
CA TYR A 54 50.07 11.82 45.40
C TYR A 54 48.78 11.64 46.20
N ASP A 55 47.80 12.48 45.91
CA ASP A 55 46.51 12.49 46.59
C ASP A 55 45.52 11.51 45.96
N CYS A 56 44.88 10.71 46.82
CA CYS A 56 43.78 9.85 46.41
C CYS A 56 42.55 10.69 46.06
N PRO A 57 42.03 10.62 44.82
CA PRO A 57 40.91 11.44 44.38
C PRO A 57 39.58 11.04 45.04
N ILE A 58 39.52 9.88 45.71
CA ILE A 58 38.30 9.34 46.32
C ILE A 58 38.16 9.82 47.77
N CYS A 59 39.25 9.77 48.56
CA CYS A 59 39.21 10.06 49.99
C CYS A 59 40.17 11.18 50.44
N GLY A 60 41.04 11.67 49.55
CA GLY A 60 42.00 12.73 49.83
C GLY A 60 43.25 12.28 50.60
N LEU A 61 43.48 10.97 50.77
CA LEU A 61 44.68 10.47 51.44
C LEU A 61 45.93 10.80 50.60
N ILE A 62 46.95 11.36 51.25
CA ILE A 62 48.20 11.74 50.60
C ILE A 62 49.19 10.58 50.71
N CYS A 63 49.55 10.00 49.58
CA CYS A 63 50.47 8.88 49.45
C CYS A 63 51.86 9.36 49.05
N THR A 64 52.89 8.72 49.61
CA THR A 64 54.30 9.07 49.36
C THR A 64 54.85 8.49 48.05
N ASN A 65 54.08 7.61 47.38
CA ASN A 65 54.46 6.99 46.11
C ASN A 65 53.19 6.59 45.32
N TYR A 66 53.24 6.73 44.00
CA TYR A 66 52.20 6.34 43.05
C TYR A 66 51.77 4.88 43.18
N HIS A 67 52.70 3.93 43.42
CA HIS A 67 52.32 2.51 43.54
C HIS A 67 51.43 2.25 44.77
N ILE A 68 51.67 2.96 45.87
CA ILE A 68 50.84 2.85 47.09
C ILE A 68 49.48 3.52 46.86
N LEU A 69 49.46 4.65 46.15
CA LEU A 69 48.20 5.29 45.74
C LEU A 69 47.37 4.35 44.86
N GLN A 70 48.00 3.65 43.92
CA GLN A 70 47.32 2.71 43.02
C GLN A 70 46.69 1.55 43.80
N GLU A 71 47.45 0.87 44.66
CA GLU A 71 46.91 -0.20 45.52
C GLU A 71 45.78 0.32 46.44
N HIS A 72 45.88 1.55 46.94
CA HIS A 72 44.86 2.17 47.77
C HIS A 72 43.57 2.52 47.00
N VAL A 73 43.69 3.03 45.76
CA VAL A 73 42.54 3.30 44.89
C VAL A 73 41.88 1.99 44.48
N ASP A 74 42.66 0.95 44.20
CA ASP A 74 42.14 -0.38 43.88
C ASP A 74 41.33 -0.96 45.06
N LEU A 75 41.73 -0.72 46.31
CA LEU A 75 40.95 -1.08 47.49
C LEU A 75 39.59 -0.36 47.58
N HIS A 76 39.49 0.91 47.15
CA HIS A 76 38.19 1.60 47.07
C HIS A 76 37.29 1.01 45.97
N LEU A 77 37.88 0.62 44.84
CA LEU A 77 37.15 -0.05 43.75
C LEU A 77 36.70 -1.46 44.17
N GLU A 78 37.50 -2.18 44.94
CA GLU A 78 37.13 -3.49 45.52
C GLU A 78 36.12 -3.35 46.66
N GLU A 79 36.21 -2.35 47.54
CA GLU A 79 35.19 -2.08 48.57
C GLU A 79 33.85 -1.67 47.97
N SER A 80 33.85 -0.85 46.90
CA SER A 80 32.63 -0.56 46.14
C SER A 80 32.08 -1.82 45.45
N SER A 81 32.94 -2.81 45.17
CA SER A 81 32.55 -4.14 44.71
C SER A 81 31.98 -5.04 45.81
N PHE A 82 32.41 -4.91 47.08
CA PHE A 82 31.78 -5.58 48.23
C PHE A 82 30.49 -4.87 48.71
N GLY A 83 30.32 -3.58 48.40
CA GLY A 83 29.07 -2.82 48.51
C GLY A 83 28.01 -3.18 47.45
N GLN A 84 28.30 -4.09 46.52
CA GLN A 84 27.40 -4.56 45.45
C GLN A 84 26.13 -5.26 45.91
N GLY A 85 25.88 -5.38 47.22
CA GLY A 85 24.55 -5.71 47.75
C GLY A 85 23.49 -4.65 47.41
N MET A 86 23.88 -3.38 47.28
CA MET A 86 22.98 -2.27 46.90
C MET A 86 23.00 -1.98 45.39
N ASP A 87 24.13 -2.15 44.71
CA ASP A 87 24.26 -1.85 43.26
C ASP A 87 23.72 -2.94 42.33
N ARG A 88 23.73 -4.23 42.75
CA ARG A 88 22.98 -5.29 42.03
C ARG A 88 21.48 -5.02 42.04
N VAL A 89 20.95 -4.39 43.10
CA VAL A 89 19.53 -4.02 43.20
C VAL A 89 19.22 -2.83 42.29
N GLN A 90 20.12 -1.86 42.18
CA GLN A 90 20.00 -0.71 41.29
C GLN A 90 20.05 -1.15 39.80
N CYS A 91 21.03 -1.98 39.42
CA CYS A 91 21.13 -2.52 38.06
C CYS A 91 19.95 -3.47 37.71
N SER A 92 19.39 -4.19 38.69
CA SER A 92 18.15 -4.96 38.50
C SER A 92 16.95 -4.05 38.26
N ARG A 93 16.82 -2.95 39.01
CA ARG A 93 15.76 -1.96 38.81
C ARG A 93 15.88 -1.20 37.50
N ASP A 94 17.08 -0.85 37.08
CA ASP A 94 17.31 -0.16 35.80
C ASP A 94 17.03 -1.10 34.62
N LEU A 95 17.41 -2.37 34.73
CA LEU A 95 17.05 -3.40 33.74
C LEU A 95 15.53 -3.65 33.71
N GLU A 96 14.87 -3.73 34.86
CA GLU A 96 13.41 -3.85 34.96
C GLU A 96 12.71 -2.61 34.37
N LEU A 97 13.20 -1.41 34.66
CA LEU A 97 12.68 -0.17 34.10
C LEU A 97 12.87 -0.11 32.58
N ALA A 98 14.04 -0.48 32.06
CA ALA A 98 14.30 -0.56 30.63
C ALA A 98 13.36 -1.57 29.94
N GLN A 99 13.14 -2.73 30.55
CA GLN A 99 12.18 -3.73 30.07
C GLN A 99 10.74 -3.19 30.08
N GLN A 100 10.33 -2.49 31.14
CA GLN A 100 9.00 -1.86 31.23
C GLN A 100 8.81 -0.78 30.16
N LEU A 101 9.81 0.08 29.94
CA LEU A 101 9.78 1.11 28.89
C LEU A 101 9.69 0.47 27.50
N GLN A 102 10.50 -0.55 27.22
CA GLN A 102 10.43 -1.30 25.96
C GLN A 102 9.06 -1.95 25.76
N GLN A 103 8.49 -2.58 26.80
CA GLN A 103 7.16 -3.18 26.73
C GLN A 103 6.06 -2.13 26.48
N GLU A 104 6.17 -0.96 27.09
CA GLU A 104 5.22 0.14 26.91
C GLU A 104 5.32 0.76 25.50
N GLU A 105 6.54 0.96 24.99
CA GLU A 105 6.78 1.40 23.61
C GLU A 105 6.27 0.39 22.59
N ASP A 106 6.57 -0.89 22.79
CA ASP A 106 6.08 -1.97 21.94
C ASP A 106 4.55 -2.08 22.00
N ARG A 107 3.95 -1.85 23.17
CA ARG A 107 2.49 -1.81 23.34
C ARG A 107 1.87 -0.65 22.57
N LYS A 108 2.47 0.55 22.66
CA LYS A 108 2.01 1.74 21.91
C LYS A 108 2.16 1.53 20.40
N ARG A 109 3.30 1.01 19.95
CA ARG A 109 3.55 0.71 18.53
C ARG A 109 2.53 -0.29 17.99
N ARG A 110 2.33 -1.42 18.67
CA ARG A 110 1.32 -2.43 18.28
C ARG A 110 -0.11 -1.86 18.28
N SER A 111 -0.43 -1.01 19.24
CA SER A 111 -1.75 -0.37 19.29
C SER A 111 -1.99 0.58 18.12
N GLU A 112 -0.97 1.33 17.71
CA GLU A 112 -1.05 2.23 16.55
C GLU A 112 -1.09 1.45 15.23
N GLU A 113 -0.26 0.41 15.09
CA GLU A 113 -0.29 -0.51 13.95
C GLU A 113 -1.68 -1.15 13.79
N SER A 114 -2.25 -1.65 14.89
CA SER A 114 -3.60 -2.23 14.89
C SER A 114 -4.68 -1.22 14.51
N ARG A 115 -4.55 0.04 14.94
CA ARG A 115 -5.47 1.12 14.56
C ARG A 115 -5.38 1.43 13.07
N GLN A 116 -4.15 1.54 12.54
CA GLN A 116 -3.91 1.79 11.12
C GLN A 116 -4.46 0.63 10.25
N GLU A 117 -4.14 -0.61 10.61
CA GLU A 117 -4.64 -1.81 9.94
C GLU A 117 -6.17 -1.83 9.91
N MET A 118 -6.82 -1.56 11.05
CA MET A 118 -8.29 -1.54 11.15
C MET A 118 -8.90 -0.45 10.25
N GLU A 119 -8.31 0.73 10.18
CA GLU A 119 -8.78 1.81 9.31
C GLU A 119 -8.61 1.49 7.83
N GLU A 120 -7.46 0.96 7.43
CA GLU A 120 -7.19 0.55 6.05
C GLU A 120 -8.08 -0.61 5.62
N PHE A 121 -8.23 -1.63 6.48
CA PHE A 121 -9.10 -2.77 6.24
C PHE A 121 -10.55 -2.32 6.04
N GLN A 122 -11.07 -1.41 6.87
CA GLN A 122 -12.42 -0.86 6.69
C GLN A 122 -12.58 -0.07 5.39
N LYS A 123 -11.56 0.68 4.97
CA LYS A 123 -11.57 1.42 3.69
C LYS A 123 -11.62 0.45 2.51
N LEU A 124 -10.78 -0.58 2.53
CA LEU A 124 -10.76 -1.62 1.49
C LEU A 124 -12.08 -2.39 1.44
N GLN A 125 -12.61 -2.82 2.59
CA GLN A 125 -13.92 -3.48 2.64
C GLN A 125 -15.04 -2.62 2.05
N ARG A 126 -15.01 -1.29 2.27
CA ARG A 126 -15.98 -0.36 1.65
C ARG A 126 -15.78 -0.28 0.14
N GLN A 127 -14.54 -0.13 -0.32
CA GLN A 127 -14.20 0.01 -1.73
C GLN A 127 -14.65 -1.21 -2.53
N TYR A 128 -14.33 -2.41 -2.05
CA TYR A 128 -14.70 -3.68 -2.68
C TYR A 128 -16.14 -4.11 -2.37
N GLY A 129 -16.90 -3.33 -1.60
CA GLY A 129 -18.31 -3.61 -1.29
C GLY A 129 -18.56 -4.78 -0.33
N LEU A 130 -17.54 -5.19 0.43
CA LEU A 130 -17.52 -6.32 1.37
C LEU A 130 -17.81 -5.93 2.83
N ASN A 131 -18.13 -4.66 3.09
CA ASN A 131 -18.40 -4.14 4.44
C ASN A 131 -19.85 -4.37 4.94
N ASN A 132 -20.67 -5.12 4.21
CA ASN A 132 -22.08 -5.37 4.53
C ASN A 132 -22.95 -4.11 4.76
N SER A 133 -22.61 -2.96 4.16
CA SER A 133 -23.36 -1.69 4.34
C SER A 133 -24.66 -1.56 3.53
N GLY A 134 -25.24 -2.69 3.09
CA GLY A 134 -26.38 -2.77 2.18
C GLY A 134 -25.98 -2.88 0.72
N GLY A 135 -26.96 -3.11 -0.16
CA GLY A 135 -26.74 -3.38 -1.58
C GLY A 135 -27.51 -2.44 -2.51
N TYR A 136 -27.86 -2.94 -3.68
CA TYR A 136 -28.54 -2.21 -4.76
C TYR A 136 -29.78 -1.45 -4.28
N LYS A 137 -30.71 -2.14 -3.61
CA LYS A 137 -31.98 -1.57 -3.15
C LYS A 137 -31.76 -0.38 -2.21
N GLN A 138 -30.91 -0.55 -1.20
CA GLN A 138 -30.63 0.50 -0.22
C GLN A 138 -29.96 1.71 -0.88
N GLN A 139 -29.01 1.47 -1.78
CA GLN A 139 -28.32 2.54 -2.51
C GLN A 139 -29.26 3.30 -3.45
N GLN A 140 -30.11 2.60 -4.20
CA GLN A 140 -31.10 3.20 -5.10
C GLN A 140 -32.04 4.13 -4.33
N LEU A 141 -32.61 3.66 -3.21
CA LEU A 141 -33.51 4.46 -2.37
C LEU A 141 -32.80 5.69 -1.80
N ARG A 142 -31.62 5.51 -1.17
CA ARG A 142 -30.85 6.61 -0.58
C ARG A 142 -30.50 7.68 -1.61
N ASN A 143 -30.08 7.27 -2.80
CA ASN A 143 -29.71 8.20 -3.86
C ASN A 143 -30.93 8.95 -4.43
N MET A 144 -32.08 8.29 -4.55
CA MET A 144 -33.32 8.99 -4.93
C MET A 144 -33.79 9.96 -3.84
N GLU A 145 -33.68 9.61 -2.55
CA GLU A 145 -33.96 10.51 -1.42
C GLU A 145 -33.08 11.76 -1.46
N ILE A 146 -31.79 11.60 -1.79
CA ILE A 146 -30.86 12.73 -1.98
C ILE A 146 -31.34 13.65 -3.11
N GLU A 147 -31.82 13.12 -4.23
CA GLU A 147 -32.31 13.93 -5.34
C GLU A 147 -33.64 14.63 -5.01
N VAL A 148 -34.49 14.03 -4.18
CA VAL A 148 -35.69 14.70 -3.63
C VAL A 148 -35.28 15.87 -2.73
N ASN A 149 -34.35 15.64 -1.80
CA ASN A 149 -33.86 16.69 -0.90
C ASN A 149 -33.15 17.84 -1.64
N ARG A 150 -32.57 17.56 -2.81
CA ARG A 150 -31.97 18.56 -3.70
C ARG A 150 -32.97 19.28 -4.60
N GLY A 151 -34.25 18.94 -4.54
CA GLY A 151 -35.30 19.49 -5.41
C GLY A 151 -35.20 19.06 -6.87
N ARG A 152 -34.42 18.01 -7.18
CA ARG A 152 -34.25 17.47 -8.56
C ARG A 152 -35.20 16.31 -8.87
N MET A 153 -35.92 15.81 -7.87
CA MET A 153 -36.94 14.77 -8.01
C MET A 153 -38.16 15.13 -7.16
N HIS A 154 -39.36 14.99 -7.72
CA HIS A 154 -40.59 15.22 -6.97
C HIS A 154 -40.92 14.03 -6.04
N PRO A 155 -41.48 14.21 -4.83
CA PRO A 155 -41.81 13.09 -3.94
C PRO A 155 -42.75 12.04 -4.55
N SER A 156 -43.72 12.45 -5.38
CA SER A 156 -44.58 11.49 -6.08
C SER A 156 -43.81 10.64 -7.10
N GLU A 157 -42.80 11.21 -7.75
CA GLU A 157 -41.92 10.48 -8.66
C GLU A 157 -41.06 9.47 -7.90
N PHE A 158 -40.55 9.83 -6.71
CA PHE A 158 -39.83 8.92 -5.82
C PHE A 158 -40.67 7.69 -5.50
N HIS A 159 -41.93 7.87 -5.08
CA HIS A 159 -42.82 6.76 -4.75
C HIS A 159 -43.12 5.86 -5.95
N ARG A 160 -43.34 6.45 -7.13
CA ARG A 160 -43.52 5.68 -8.38
C ARG A 160 -42.28 4.86 -8.72
N ARG A 161 -41.10 5.51 -8.79
CA ARG A 161 -39.84 4.82 -9.11
C ARG A 161 -39.50 3.75 -8.07
N LYS A 162 -39.83 3.97 -6.80
CA LYS A 162 -39.69 2.96 -5.73
C LYS A 162 -40.61 1.77 -5.97
N ALA A 163 -41.85 1.96 -6.40
CA ALA A 163 -42.77 0.88 -6.71
C ALA A 163 -42.26 0.05 -7.91
N ASP A 164 -41.93 0.69 -9.03
CA ASP A 164 -41.37 0.03 -10.22
C ASP A 164 -40.13 -0.80 -9.84
N MET A 165 -39.20 -0.20 -9.08
CA MET A 165 -37.99 -0.88 -8.62
C MET A 165 -38.34 -2.12 -7.79
N MET A 166 -39.29 -2.02 -6.86
CA MET A 166 -39.67 -3.16 -6.02
C MET A 166 -40.30 -4.30 -6.83
N GLU A 167 -41.06 -3.98 -7.88
CA GLU A 167 -41.63 -4.96 -8.80
C GLU A 167 -40.54 -5.68 -9.62
N SER A 168 -39.62 -4.92 -10.24
CA SER A 168 -38.48 -5.50 -10.97
C SER A 168 -37.60 -6.39 -10.09
N LEU A 169 -37.40 -6.01 -8.83
CA LEU A 169 -36.67 -6.82 -7.86
C LEU A 169 -37.43 -8.10 -7.47
N ALA A 170 -38.76 -8.05 -7.38
CA ALA A 170 -39.57 -9.22 -7.05
C ALA A 170 -39.60 -10.25 -8.18
N ILE A 171 -39.69 -9.78 -9.44
CA ILE A 171 -39.68 -10.63 -10.63
C ILE A 171 -38.25 -11.10 -10.97
N GLY A 172 -37.24 -10.30 -10.61
CA GLY A 172 -35.83 -10.59 -10.89
C GLY A 172 -35.37 -10.14 -12.29
N ILE A 173 -36.16 -9.32 -12.98
CA ILE A 173 -35.87 -8.81 -14.34
C ILE A 173 -35.39 -7.36 -14.24
N ASP A 174 -34.39 -6.98 -15.04
CA ASP A 174 -33.92 -5.60 -15.11
C ASP A 174 -35.04 -4.68 -15.67
N ASP A 175 -35.16 -3.47 -15.14
CA ASP A 175 -36.20 -2.52 -15.58
C ASP A 175 -35.90 -1.86 -16.93
N GLU A 176 -34.73 -2.16 -17.49
CA GLU A 176 -34.23 -1.67 -18.78
C GLU A 176 -34.14 -0.14 -18.89
N LYS A 177 -34.31 0.60 -17.79
CA LYS A 177 -34.26 2.08 -17.80
C LYS A 177 -32.86 2.62 -18.14
N THR A 178 -31.85 1.76 -18.04
CA THR A 178 -30.45 2.06 -18.36
C THR A 178 -29.98 1.43 -19.67
N LYS A 179 -30.91 0.81 -20.42
CA LYS A 179 -30.64 0.09 -21.67
C LYS A 179 -30.55 1.05 -22.85
N THR A 180 -29.63 0.79 -23.78
CA THR A 180 -29.56 1.44 -25.09
C THR A 180 -29.29 0.41 -26.17
N SER A 181 -30.27 0.23 -27.06
CA SER A 181 -30.23 -0.71 -28.17
C SER A 181 -29.80 -0.04 -29.48
N GLY A 182 -29.40 -0.83 -30.48
CA GLY A 182 -29.16 -0.33 -31.84
C GLY A 182 -27.74 0.19 -32.12
N ILE A 183 -26.81 0.02 -31.16
CA ILE A 183 -25.43 0.51 -31.30
C ILE A 183 -24.70 -0.22 -32.43
N MET A 184 -24.86 -1.55 -32.51
CA MET A 184 -24.16 -2.37 -33.50
C MET A 184 -24.61 -2.03 -34.94
N GLU A 185 -25.90 -1.79 -35.12
CA GLU A 185 -26.51 -1.38 -36.39
C GLU A 185 -26.11 0.06 -36.77
N ALA A 186 -26.01 0.96 -35.78
CA ALA A 186 -25.50 2.30 -36.00
C ALA A 186 -24.02 2.28 -36.41
N LEU A 187 -23.18 1.48 -35.75
CA LEU A 187 -21.77 1.30 -36.11
C LEU A 187 -21.61 0.67 -37.49
N TYR A 188 -22.43 -0.33 -37.82
CA TYR A 188 -22.46 -0.92 -39.16
C TYR A 188 -22.74 0.14 -40.23
N ARG A 189 -23.83 0.91 -40.06
CA ARG A 189 -24.17 2.01 -40.98
C ARG A 189 -23.07 3.06 -41.08
N TYR A 190 -22.41 3.38 -39.97
CA TYR A 190 -21.32 4.33 -39.94
C TYR A 190 -20.12 3.85 -40.77
N TYR A 191 -19.57 2.67 -40.46
CA TYR A 191 -18.37 2.17 -41.14
C TYR A 191 -18.61 1.82 -42.61
N GLN A 192 -19.85 1.50 -42.97
CA GLN A 192 -20.23 1.21 -44.35
C GLN A 192 -20.26 2.46 -45.22
N ASN A 193 -20.72 3.60 -44.68
CA ASN A 193 -21.00 4.80 -45.47
C ASN A 193 -19.98 5.94 -45.26
N ALA A 194 -19.33 6.00 -44.10
CA ALA A 194 -18.36 7.05 -43.81
C ALA A 194 -17.00 6.75 -44.47
N ALA A 195 -16.35 7.81 -44.96
CA ALA A 195 -14.93 7.78 -45.28
C ALA A 195 -14.15 7.70 -43.95
N THR A 196 -13.58 6.54 -43.68
CA THR A 196 -12.81 6.25 -42.48
C THR A 196 -11.40 5.79 -42.86
N ASP A 197 -10.45 5.97 -41.94
CA ASP A 197 -9.11 5.39 -41.98
C ASP A 197 -9.08 3.88 -41.69
N VAL A 198 -10.24 3.29 -41.42
CA VAL A 198 -10.42 1.88 -41.09
C VAL A 198 -10.40 1.03 -42.36
N ARG A 199 -9.34 0.23 -42.52
CA ARG A 199 -9.23 -0.79 -43.59
C ARG A 199 -10.33 -1.85 -43.50
N ARG A 200 -10.57 -2.37 -42.29
CA ARG A 200 -11.60 -3.39 -42.02
C ARG A 200 -12.01 -3.35 -40.55
N VAL A 201 -13.28 -3.57 -40.28
CA VAL A 201 -13.85 -3.69 -38.93
C VAL A 201 -14.67 -4.96 -38.81
N TRP A 202 -14.54 -5.63 -37.67
CA TRP A 202 -15.34 -6.77 -37.28
C TRP A 202 -16.13 -6.38 -36.05
N LEU A 203 -17.44 -6.54 -36.15
CA LEU A 203 -18.40 -6.22 -35.10
C LEU A 203 -18.91 -7.54 -34.51
N SER A 204 -19.18 -7.55 -33.21
CA SER A 204 -19.95 -8.64 -32.61
C SER A 204 -21.34 -8.73 -33.24
N THR A 205 -22.10 -9.75 -32.86
CA THR A 205 -23.55 -9.72 -33.06
C THR A 205 -24.19 -8.58 -32.24
N VAL A 206 -25.51 -8.42 -32.34
CA VAL A 206 -26.25 -7.36 -31.63
C VAL A 206 -25.96 -7.40 -30.13
N VAL A 207 -25.82 -6.21 -29.54
CA VAL A 207 -25.55 -5.99 -28.11
C VAL A 207 -26.37 -4.79 -27.66
N ASP A 208 -27.10 -4.96 -26.57
CA ASP A 208 -27.70 -3.85 -25.83
C ASP A 208 -26.69 -3.34 -24.81
N HIS A 209 -26.49 -2.02 -24.76
CA HIS A 209 -25.66 -1.39 -23.74
C HIS A 209 -26.46 -1.14 -22.47
N PHE A 210 -25.87 -1.45 -21.32
CA PHE A 210 -26.44 -1.17 -20.00
C PHE A 210 -25.46 -0.34 -19.17
N HIS A 211 -25.90 0.82 -18.68
CA HIS A 211 -25.10 1.61 -17.74
C HIS A 211 -25.60 1.45 -16.29
N SER A 212 -24.81 1.88 -15.32
CA SER A 212 -25.24 1.84 -13.92
C SER A 212 -26.40 2.79 -13.64
N SER A 213 -27.37 2.31 -12.85
CA SER A 213 -28.43 3.12 -12.25
C SER A 213 -27.95 3.77 -10.95
N PHE A 214 -28.84 4.42 -10.21
CA PHE A 214 -28.48 4.92 -8.88
C PHE A 214 -28.16 3.79 -7.89
N GLY A 215 -28.66 2.58 -8.10
CA GLY A 215 -28.47 1.43 -7.22
C GLY A 215 -27.09 0.80 -7.31
N ASP A 216 -26.46 0.84 -8.48
CA ASP A 216 -25.18 0.17 -8.74
C ASP A 216 -24.03 1.09 -9.17
N LYS A 217 -24.27 2.41 -9.30
CA LYS A 217 -23.21 3.36 -9.63
C LYS A 217 -22.05 3.24 -8.63
N GLY A 218 -20.84 3.03 -9.17
CA GLY A 218 -19.59 2.90 -8.43
C GLY A 218 -19.13 1.47 -8.15
N TRP A 219 -19.94 0.45 -8.46
CA TRP A 219 -19.58 -0.96 -8.21
C TRP A 219 -20.19 -1.97 -9.20
N GLY A 220 -21.22 -1.57 -9.95
CA GLY A 220 -22.02 -2.47 -10.80
C GLY A 220 -21.37 -2.94 -12.10
N CYS A 221 -20.14 -2.53 -12.43
CA CYS A 221 -19.59 -2.68 -13.78
C CYS A 221 -19.54 -4.14 -14.28
N GLY A 222 -19.09 -5.09 -13.45
CA GLY A 222 -19.03 -6.50 -13.85
C GLY A 222 -20.42 -7.08 -14.13
N TYR A 223 -21.42 -6.70 -13.34
CA TYR A 223 -22.81 -7.13 -13.55
C TYR A 223 -23.42 -6.50 -14.81
N ARG A 224 -23.16 -5.22 -15.08
CA ARG A 224 -23.64 -4.53 -16.30
C ARG A 224 -22.97 -5.10 -17.56
N ASN A 225 -21.67 -5.39 -17.48
CA ASN A 225 -20.96 -6.08 -18.56
C ASN A 225 -21.51 -7.49 -18.81
N PHE A 226 -21.92 -8.22 -17.76
CA PHE A 226 -22.64 -9.48 -17.92
C PHE A 226 -24.00 -9.27 -18.60
N GLN A 227 -24.79 -8.25 -18.24
CA GLN A 227 -26.06 -7.95 -18.92
C GLN A 227 -25.86 -7.64 -20.42
N MET A 228 -24.82 -6.87 -20.77
CA MET A 228 -24.47 -6.60 -22.17
C MET A 228 -24.11 -7.90 -22.90
N LEU A 229 -23.27 -8.75 -22.32
CA LEU A 229 -22.93 -10.05 -22.89
C LEU A 229 -24.17 -10.93 -23.06
N LEU A 230 -25.00 -11.05 -22.02
CA LEU A 230 -26.21 -11.86 -22.03
C LEU A 230 -27.22 -11.37 -23.07
N SER A 231 -27.39 -10.06 -23.24
CA SER A 231 -28.29 -9.49 -24.26
C SER A 231 -27.97 -9.99 -25.66
N SER A 232 -26.68 -10.21 -25.94
CA SER A 232 -26.17 -10.73 -27.20
C SER A 232 -26.41 -12.23 -27.34
N LEU A 233 -26.25 -12.98 -26.25
CA LEU A 233 -26.51 -14.43 -26.22
C LEU A 233 -28.00 -14.76 -26.39
N LEU A 234 -28.89 -13.97 -25.77
CA LEU A 234 -30.34 -14.16 -25.84
C LEU A 234 -30.92 -13.99 -27.25
N GLN A 235 -30.23 -13.23 -28.11
CA GLN A 235 -30.63 -13.00 -29.50
C GLN A 235 -30.03 -14.02 -30.48
N ASN A 236 -29.24 -14.98 -29.99
CA ASN A 236 -28.52 -15.93 -30.81
C ASN A 236 -29.06 -17.35 -30.59
N ASP A 237 -29.66 -17.91 -31.64
CA ASP A 237 -30.30 -19.24 -31.65
C ASP A 237 -29.35 -20.38 -31.26
N ALA A 238 -28.02 -20.17 -31.28
CA ALA A 238 -27.06 -21.16 -30.80
C ALA A 238 -27.13 -21.39 -29.27
N TYR A 239 -27.77 -20.50 -28.51
CA TYR A 239 -27.85 -20.55 -27.05
C TYR A 239 -29.26 -20.94 -26.57
N ASP A 240 -29.78 -22.05 -27.09
CA ASP A 240 -31.09 -22.62 -26.71
C ASP A 240 -31.28 -22.82 -25.19
N CYS A 241 -30.19 -23.03 -24.45
CA CYS A 241 -30.17 -23.11 -22.98
C CYS A 241 -30.72 -21.86 -22.27
N LEU A 242 -30.82 -20.72 -22.97
CA LEU A 242 -31.31 -19.44 -22.45
C LEU A 242 -32.73 -19.09 -22.94
N LYS A 243 -33.40 -19.97 -23.68
CA LYS A 243 -34.75 -19.72 -24.20
C LYS A 243 -35.72 -19.37 -23.07
N GLY A 244 -36.44 -18.25 -23.23
CA GLY A 244 -37.41 -17.76 -22.26
C GLY A 244 -36.80 -16.96 -21.10
N MET A 245 -35.47 -16.81 -21.04
CA MET A 245 -34.83 -15.92 -20.06
C MET A 245 -34.95 -14.46 -20.51
N SER A 246 -35.11 -13.58 -19.53
CA SER A 246 -34.98 -12.13 -19.69
C SER A 246 -33.69 -11.66 -19.04
N VAL A 247 -33.23 -10.44 -19.35
CA VAL A 247 -32.05 -9.86 -18.71
C VAL A 247 -32.34 -9.68 -17.22
N PRO A 248 -31.58 -10.34 -16.32
CA PRO A 248 -31.83 -10.29 -14.89
C PRO A 248 -31.38 -8.95 -14.29
N CYS A 249 -32.07 -8.48 -13.26
CA CYS A 249 -31.62 -7.31 -12.49
C CYS A 249 -30.37 -7.66 -11.65
N ILE A 250 -29.63 -6.64 -11.20
CA ILE A 250 -28.37 -6.83 -10.45
C ILE A 250 -28.53 -7.78 -9.24
N PRO A 251 -29.53 -7.63 -8.36
CA PRO A 251 -29.71 -8.57 -7.25
C PRO A 251 -30.05 -9.99 -7.70
N LYS A 252 -30.73 -10.17 -8.84
CA LYS A 252 -30.96 -11.50 -9.41
C LYS A 252 -29.66 -12.12 -9.93
N ILE A 253 -28.78 -11.34 -10.56
CA ILE A 253 -27.44 -11.80 -10.96
C ILE A 253 -26.64 -12.25 -9.73
N GLN A 254 -26.66 -11.46 -8.65
CA GLN A 254 -26.03 -11.83 -7.38
C GLN A 254 -26.55 -13.18 -6.86
N SER A 255 -27.88 -13.38 -6.86
CA SER A 255 -28.49 -14.67 -6.49
C SER A 255 -28.05 -15.81 -7.41
N MET A 256 -27.98 -15.60 -8.72
CA MET A 256 -27.61 -16.67 -9.67
C MET A 256 -26.14 -17.09 -9.50
N ILE A 257 -25.25 -16.16 -9.16
CA ILE A 257 -23.85 -16.50 -8.82
C ILE A 257 -23.81 -17.30 -7.52
N GLU A 258 -24.56 -16.88 -6.48
CA GLU A 258 -24.66 -17.64 -5.23
C GLU A 258 -25.22 -19.05 -5.45
N ASP A 259 -26.19 -19.21 -6.36
CA ASP A 259 -26.75 -20.52 -6.70
C ASP A 259 -25.70 -21.39 -7.41
N ALA A 260 -24.89 -20.83 -8.31
CA ALA A 260 -23.75 -21.54 -8.89
C ALA A 260 -22.73 -21.97 -7.82
N TRP A 261 -22.43 -21.13 -6.82
CA TRP A 261 -21.57 -21.52 -5.72
C TRP A 261 -22.15 -22.68 -4.90
N LYS A 262 -23.47 -22.68 -4.64
CA LYS A 262 -24.15 -23.80 -3.96
C LYS A 262 -24.10 -25.09 -4.77
N GLU A 263 -24.08 -25.00 -6.10
CA GLU A 263 -23.88 -26.14 -7.00
C GLU A 263 -22.41 -26.66 -7.01
N GLY A 264 -21.49 -25.96 -6.34
CA GLY A 264 -20.10 -26.36 -6.17
C GLY A 264 -19.12 -25.68 -7.12
N PHE A 265 -19.56 -24.69 -7.89
CA PHE A 265 -18.66 -23.89 -8.72
C PHE A 265 -17.82 -22.93 -7.87
N ASP A 266 -16.52 -22.89 -8.12
CA ASP A 266 -15.55 -21.95 -7.53
C ASP A 266 -15.73 -21.65 -6.02
N PRO A 267 -15.56 -22.65 -5.13
CA PRO A 267 -15.68 -22.45 -3.69
C PRO A 267 -14.63 -21.48 -3.13
N GLN A 268 -13.48 -21.32 -3.81
CA GLN A 268 -12.46 -20.37 -3.41
C GLN A 268 -12.91 -18.93 -3.69
N GLY A 269 -13.39 -18.64 -4.91
CA GLY A 269 -13.95 -17.33 -5.26
C GLY A 269 -15.16 -16.97 -4.39
N ALA A 270 -16.03 -17.94 -4.11
CA ALA A 270 -17.12 -17.77 -3.15
C ALA A 270 -16.61 -17.34 -1.76
N SER A 271 -15.56 -18.00 -1.24
CA SER A 271 -14.97 -17.65 0.06
C SER A 271 -14.37 -16.23 0.10
N GLN A 272 -13.74 -15.78 -0.99
CA GLN A 272 -13.17 -14.43 -1.11
C GLN A 272 -14.25 -13.34 -1.03
N LEU A 273 -15.48 -13.67 -1.43
CA LEU A 273 -16.65 -12.80 -1.43
C LEU A 273 -17.61 -13.12 -0.27
N ASN A 274 -17.08 -13.70 0.82
CA ASN A 274 -17.83 -14.07 2.02
C ASN A 274 -19.05 -14.99 1.77
N ASN A 275 -19.02 -15.77 0.69
CA ASN A 275 -20.10 -16.65 0.22
C ASN A 275 -21.45 -15.94 0.05
N ARG A 276 -21.43 -14.61 -0.18
CA ARG A 276 -22.65 -13.81 -0.26
C ARG A 276 -22.45 -12.53 -1.08
N LEU A 277 -23.31 -12.36 -2.07
CA LEU A 277 -23.41 -11.17 -2.91
C LEU A 277 -24.71 -10.40 -2.67
N GLN A 278 -25.83 -11.09 -2.43
CA GLN A 278 -27.13 -10.44 -2.26
C GLN A 278 -27.13 -9.48 -1.08
N GLY A 279 -27.58 -8.25 -1.34
CA GLY A 279 -27.58 -7.18 -0.34
C GLY A 279 -26.19 -6.62 -0.03
N THR A 280 -25.21 -6.88 -0.89
CA THR A 280 -23.88 -6.25 -0.87
C THR A 280 -23.68 -5.38 -2.11
N LYS A 281 -22.53 -4.70 -2.17
CA LYS A 281 -22.04 -3.97 -3.33
C LYS A 281 -20.77 -4.59 -3.88
N ALA A 282 -20.59 -5.89 -3.62
CA ALA A 282 -19.37 -6.61 -3.92
C ALA A 282 -18.98 -6.42 -5.38
N TRP A 283 -17.71 -6.11 -5.60
CA TRP A 283 -17.16 -6.14 -6.94
C TRP A 283 -17.02 -7.59 -7.38
N ILE A 284 -17.30 -7.84 -8.65
CA ILE A 284 -17.11 -9.14 -9.28
C ILE A 284 -16.15 -9.00 -10.47
N GLY A 285 -15.47 -10.09 -10.80
CA GLY A 285 -14.56 -10.18 -11.93
C GLY A 285 -15.00 -11.20 -12.97
N ALA A 286 -14.06 -11.55 -13.84
CA ALA A 286 -14.28 -12.56 -14.86
C ALA A 286 -14.58 -13.96 -14.27
N CYS A 287 -14.11 -14.26 -13.05
CA CYS A 287 -14.32 -15.53 -12.38
C CYS A 287 -15.81 -15.75 -12.05
N GLU A 288 -16.49 -14.78 -11.44
CA GLU A 288 -17.93 -14.89 -11.14
C GLU A 288 -18.76 -14.96 -12.41
N VAL A 289 -18.39 -14.20 -13.44
CA VAL A 289 -19.08 -14.23 -14.74
C VAL A 289 -18.89 -15.58 -15.43
N TYR A 290 -17.68 -16.15 -15.39
CA TYR A 290 -17.42 -17.50 -15.89
C TYR A 290 -18.23 -18.57 -15.15
N THR A 291 -18.25 -18.49 -13.82
CA THR A 291 -19.03 -19.39 -12.95
C THR A 291 -20.52 -19.33 -13.31
N LEU A 292 -21.08 -18.13 -13.46
CA LEU A 292 -22.46 -17.92 -13.83
C LEU A 292 -22.80 -18.44 -15.24
N LEU A 293 -21.97 -18.13 -16.24
CA LEU A 293 -22.19 -18.62 -17.60
C LEU A 293 -22.10 -20.15 -17.65
N THR A 294 -21.17 -20.74 -16.90
CA THR A 294 -20.96 -22.19 -16.87
C THR A 294 -22.12 -22.92 -16.19
N SER A 295 -22.68 -22.39 -15.09
CA SER A 295 -23.88 -22.98 -14.46
C SER A 295 -25.10 -22.91 -15.38
N LEU A 296 -25.19 -21.87 -16.23
CA LEU A 296 -26.17 -21.75 -17.31
C LEU A 296 -25.85 -22.62 -18.55
N ARG A 297 -24.86 -23.53 -18.45
CA ARG A 297 -24.42 -24.45 -19.53
C ARG A 297 -23.83 -23.76 -20.76
N ILE A 298 -23.34 -22.53 -20.60
CA ILE A 298 -22.66 -21.79 -21.67
C ILE A 298 -21.17 -22.10 -21.63
N LYS A 299 -20.65 -22.65 -22.72
CA LYS A 299 -19.21 -22.86 -22.88
C LYS A 299 -18.51 -21.51 -23.06
N CYS A 300 -17.70 -21.15 -22.07
CA CYS A 300 -16.83 -19.97 -22.10
C CYS A 300 -15.44 -20.32 -21.55
N ARG A 301 -14.49 -19.37 -21.62
CA ARG A 301 -13.15 -19.51 -21.04
C ARG A 301 -12.61 -18.15 -20.64
N ILE A 302 -11.81 -18.11 -19.59
CA ILE A 302 -11.02 -16.94 -19.19
C ILE A 302 -9.64 -17.05 -19.82
N ILE A 303 -9.09 -15.93 -20.27
CA ILE A 303 -7.70 -15.82 -20.71
C ILE A 303 -7.09 -14.64 -19.98
N ASP A 304 -6.03 -14.92 -19.23
CA ASP A 304 -5.35 -13.94 -18.41
C ASP A 304 -4.14 -13.35 -19.15
N PHE A 305 -4.19 -12.04 -19.39
CA PHE A 305 -3.08 -11.25 -19.92
C PHE A 305 -2.37 -10.53 -18.76
N HIS A 306 -1.81 -11.33 -17.84
CA HIS A 306 -1.29 -10.92 -16.54
C HIS A 306 -0.12 -9.90 -16.57
N LYS A 307 0.48 -9.64 -17.73
CA LYS A 307 1.54 -8.63 -17.91
C LYS A 307 1.51 -8.05 -19.32
N SER A 308 2.07 -6.85 -19.46
CA SER A 308 2.27 -6.22 -20.76
C SER A 308 3.20 -7.07 -21.64
N THR A 309 2.94 -7.04 -22.94
CA THR A 309 3.64 -7.89 -23.94
C THR A 309 4.28 -7.07 -25.05
N GLY A 310 4.19 -5.74 -24.97
CA GLY A 310 4.77 -4.82 -25.95
C GLY A 310 5.47 -3.63 -25.29
N PRO A 311 6.11 -2.78 -26.11
CA PRO A 311 6.80 -1.58 -25.63
C PRO A 311 5.86 -0.66 -24.83
N LEU A 312 6.44 0.12 -23.91
CA LEU A 312 5.72 1.13 -23.12
C LEU A 312 4.52 0.58 -22.34
N GLY A 313 4.54 -0.71 -21.96
CA GLY A 313 3.45 -1.32 -21.21
C GLY A 313 2.22 -1.67 -22.06
N THR A 314 2.34 -1.71 -23.38
CA THR A 314 1.22 -2.10 -24.27
C THR A 314 0.94 -3.62 -24.22
N HIS A 315 -0.27 -4.02 -24.63
CA HIS A 315 -0.74 -5.41 -24.65
C HIS A 315 -1.04 -5.93 -26.08
N PRO A 316 -0.06 -5.97 -27.00
CA PRO A 316 -0.29 -6.44 -28.38
C PRO A 316 -0.89 -7.85 -28.45
N ARG A 317 -0.51 -8.76 -27.53
CA ARG A 317 -1.08 -10.12 -27.48
C ARG A 317 -2.59 -10.14 -27.19
N LEU A 318 -3.10 -9.20 -26.39
CA LEU A 318 -4.54 -9.05 -26.15
C LEU A 318 -5.26 -8.63 -27.44
N PHE A 319 -4.72 -7.62 -28.12
CA PHE A 319 -5.28 -7.12 -29.38
C PHE A 319 -5.27 -8.18 -30.47
N GLU A 320 -4.18 -8.93 -30.61
CA GLU A 320 -4.08 -10.04 -31.56
C GLU A 320 -5.06 -11.16 -31.23
N TRP A 321 -5.25 -11.46 -29.95
CA TRP A 321 -6.24 -12.45 -29.53
C TRP A 321 -7.67 -12.01 -29.86
N ILE A 322 -8.02 -10.75 -29.59
CA ILE A 322 -9.33 -10.17 -29.96
C ILE A 322 -9.52 -10.19 -31.48
N LEU A 323 -8.49 -9.82 -32.24
CA LEU A 323 -8.51 -9.86 -33.70
C LEU A 323 -8.72 -11.29 -34.20
N SER A 324 -8.00 -12.28 -33.66
CA SER A 324 -8.17 -13.69 -33.99
C SER A 324 -9.56 -14.21 -33.61
N TYR A 325 -10.11 -13.74 -32.48
CA TYR A 325 -11.46 -14.09 -32.06
C TYR A 325 -12.51 -13.65 -33.08
N TYR A 326 -12.47 -12.39 -33.55
CA TYR A 326 -13.49 -11.84 -34.45
C TYR A 326 -13.25 -12.12 -35.93
N SER A 327 -11.99 -12.16 -36.36
CA SER A 327 -11.67 -12.36 -37.77
C SER A 327 -12.01 -13.78 -38.25
N SER A 328 -12.30 -13.88 -39.54
CA SER A 328 -12.49 -15.15 -40.24
C SER A 328 -11.62 -15.12 -41.50
N GLU A 329 -10.96 -16.24 -41.81
CA GLU A 329 -10.02 -16.38 -42.93
C GLU A 329 -10.70 -16.48 -44.32
N ARG A 330 -11.92 -15.95 -44.48
CA ARG A 330 -12.59 -15.99 -45.78
C ARG A 330 -12.08 -14.87 -46.70
N GLU A 331 -11.47 -15.27 -47.81
CA GLU A 331 -11.14 -14.39 -48.93
C GLU A 331 -12.40 -13.68 -49.45
N GLY A 332 -12.28 -12.39 -49.80
CA GLY A 332 -13.40 -11.57 -50.28
C GLY A 332 -14.31 -10.96 -49.19
N SER A 333 -13.94 -11.04 -47.91
CA SER A 333 -14.74 -10.43 -46.83
C SER A 333 -14.88 -8.91 -46.96
N PRO A 334 -16.09 -8.35 -46.70
CA PRO A 334 -16.38 -6.92 -46.84
C PRO A 334 -15.55 -6.04 -45.89
N LYS A 335 -15.57 -4.72 -46.12
CA LYS A 335 -14.94 -3.72 -45.22
C LYS A 335 -15.51 -3.82 -43.80
N VAL A 336 -16.82 -4.00 -43.69
CA VAL A 336 -17.54 -4.10 -42.41
C VAL A 336 -18.12 -5.50 -42.29
N VAL A 337 -17.72 -6.24 -41.25
CA VAL A 337 -18.18 -7.61 -41.00
C VAL A 337 -18.95 -7.65 -39.69
N CYS A 338 -20.28 -7.77 -39.75
CA CYS A 338 -21.09 -8.13 -38.59
C CYS A 338 -21.01 -9.64 -38.37
N THR A 339 -20.38 -10.07 -37.29
CA THR A 339 -20.22 -11.49 -36.97
C THR A 339 -21.41 -12.01 -36.16
N SER A 340 -21.56 -13.34 -36.06
CA SER A 340 -22.48 -13.97 -35.11
C SER A 340 -21.87 -14.15 -33.70
N LYS A 341 -20.66 -13.62 -33.46
CA LYS A 341 -19.90 -13.84 -32.23
C LYS A 341 -20.39 -12.87 -31.14
N PRO A 342 -20.56 -13.33 -29.89
CA PRO A 342 -20.86 -12.45 -28.75
C PRO A 342 -19.77 -11.38 -28.52
N PRO A 343 -20.06 -10.32 -27.74
CA PRO A 343 -19.04 -9.42 -27.23
C PRO A 343 -18.09 -10.14 -26.27
N ILE A 344 -16.93 -9.56 -26.00
CA ILE A 344 -15.94 -10.07 -25.05
C ILE A 344 -16.07 -9.30 -23.73
N TYR A 345 -16.20 -10.01 -22.62
CA TYR A 345 -16.03 -9.44 -21.28
C TYR A 345 -14.54 -9.15 -21.04
N LEU A 346 -14.19 -7.91 -20.72
CA LEU A 346 -12.80 -7.48 -20.48
C LEU A 346 -12.65 -6.91 -19.07
N GLN A 347 -11.79 -7.53 -18.26
CA GLN A 347 -11.47 -7.08 -16.92
C GLN A 347 -10.08 -6.45 -16.86
N TYR A 348 -9.96 -5.38 -16.08
CA TYR A 348 -8.70 -4.88 -15.53
C TYR A 348 -8.91 -4.62 -14.03
N GLN A 349 -7.87 -4.21 -13.28
CA GLN A 349 -8.06 -3.78 -11.90
C GLN A 349 -8.94 -2.52 -11.89
N GLY A 350 -10.23 -2.72 -11.57
CA GLY A 350 -11.26 -1.69 -11.57
C GLY A 350 -11.13 -0.71 -10.41
#